data_AF-A0AAP6SEW3-F1
#
_entry.id   AF-A0AAP6SEW3-F1
#
_cell.length_a   1.000
_cell.length_b   1.000
_cell.length_c   1.000
_cell.angle_alpha   90.00
_cell.angle_beta   90.00
_cell.angle_gamma   90.00
#
_symmetry.space_group_name_H-M   'P 1'
#
loop_
_entity.id
_entity.type
_entity.pdbx_description
1 polymer ?
#
loop_
_entity_poly.entity_id
_entity_poly.type
_entity_poly.pdbx_seq_one_letter_code
_entity_poly.pdbx_strand_id
1 'polypeptide(L)'
;MNRDTKFIKRVWLNEPDSPSTGMVVAYDGELQDYDKQPYHSTFLRVSDCHVSVNLHKASYDTELEFIDKMKRIRGVLDEFINHLESKYND
;
A
#
# COMPACT_ATOMS: atom_id res chain seq x y z
N MET A 1 15.82 -9.56 14.79
CA MET A 1 15.57 -9.16 13.40
C MET A 1 16.15 -7.77 13.21
N ASN A 2 17.25 -7.66 12.47
CA ASN A 2 17.71 -6.35 12.03
C ASN A 2 16.80 -5.90 10.89
N ARG A 3 16.31 -4.66 10.96
CA ARG A 3 15.52 -4.02 9.90
C ARG A 3 16.23 -2.72 9.54
N ASP A 4 16.44 -2.49 8.26
CA ASP A 4 16.90 -1.20 7.74
C ASP A 4 15.75 -0.59 6.92
N THR A 5 14.85 0.09 7.64
CA THR A 5 13.65 0.68 7.03
C THR A 5 14.02 1.99 6.35
N LYS A 6 13.74 2.09 5.04
CA LYS A 6 13.97 3.30 4.25
C LYS A 6 12.73 4.18 4.21
N PHE A 7 11.55 3.57 4.10
CA PHE A 7 10.28 4.28 4.13
C PHE A 7 9.22 3.46 4.84
N ILE A 8 8.42 4.14 5.68
CA ILE A 8 7.21 3.54 6.22
C ILE A 8 6.15 4.59 6.49
N LYS A 9 4.96 4.37 5.93
CA LYS A 9 3.77 5.16 6.24
C LYS A 9 2.63 4.21 6.55
N ARG A 10 1.92 4.48 7.65
CA ARG A 10 0.70 3.78 8.04
C ARG A 10 -0.39 4.84 8.25
N VAL A 11 -1.56 4.60 7.68
CA VAL A 11 -2.71 5.49 7.80
C VAL A 11 -3.94 4.64 8.07
N TRP A 12 -4.67 4.97 9.13
CA TRP A 12 -6.03 4.45 9.34
C TRP A 12 -6.98 5.16 8.37
N LEU A 13 -7.81 4.39 7.68
CA LEU A 13 -8.76 4.89 6.68
C LEU A 13 -10.13 5.24 7.31
N ASN A 14 -10.37 4.78 8.53
CA ASN A 14 -11.57 5.06 9.30
C ASN A 14 -11.24 5.97 10.48
N GLU A 15 -12.27 6.63 11.01
CA GLU A 15 -12.16 7.43 12.23
C GLU A 15 -11.72 6.59 13.44
N PRO A 16 -11.05 7.20 14.45
CA PRO A 16 -10.48 6.46 15.58
C PRO A 16 -11.50 5.69 16.45
N ASP A 17 -12.77 6.07 16.41
CA ASP A 17 -13.87 5.41 17.13
C ASP A 17 -14.62 4.37 16.28
N SER A 18 -14.18 4.15 15.03
CA SER A 18 -14.75 3.13 14.16
C SER A 18 -14.36 1.71 14.59
N PRO A 19 -15.28 0.73 14.54
CA PRO A 19 -14.93 -0.68 14.76
C PRO A 19 -14.19 -1.31 13.56
N SER A 20 -14.03 -0.59 12.45
CA SER A 20 -13.31 -1.05 11.25
C SER A 20 -11.80 -0.87 11.42
N THR A 21 -11.02 -1.85 10.98
CA THR A 21 -9.55 -1.79 10.96
C THR A 21 -9.01 -1.39 9.58
N GLY A 22 -9.75 -0.55 8.86
CA GLY A 22 -9.36 -0.05 7.55
C GLY A 22 -8.04 0.70 7.62
N MET A 23 -7.04 0.28 6.83
CA MET A 23 -5.73 0.92 6.80
C MET A 23 -5.02 0.79 5.47
N VAL A 24 -4.12 1.73 5.19
CA VAL A 24 -3.12 1.64 4.12
C VAL A 24 -1.72 1.69 4.72
N VAL A 25 -0.84 0.82 4.22
CA VAL A 25 0.58 0.74 4.59
C VAL A 25 1.42 0.77 3.34
N ALA A 26 2.36 1.72 3.27
CA ALA A 26 3.43 1.74 2.29
C ALA A 26 4.76 1.49 3.01
N TYR A 27 5.54 0.53 2.50
CA TYR A 27 6.78 0.09 3.10
C TYR A 27 7.88 -0.08 2.06
N ASP A 28 9.08 0.32 2.43
CA ASP A 28 10.32 0.04 1.72
C ASP A 28 11.47 -0.18 2.73
N GLY A 29 12.25 -1.24 2.54
CA GLY A 29 13.45 -1.49 3.35
C GLY A 29 14.02 -2.90 3.25
N GLU A 30 15.20 -3.06 3.86
CA GLU A 30 15.87 -4.36 3.98
C GLU A 30 15.43 -5.07 5.25
N LEU A 31 15.14 -6.36 5.11
CA LEU A 31 14.70 -7.25 6.16
C LEU A 31 15.58 -8.51 6.18
N GLN A 32 15.68 -9.17 7.33
CA GLN A 32 16.20 -10.52 7.41
C GLN A 32 15.04 -11.49 7.61
N ASP A 33 14.89 -12.46 6.72
CA ASP A 33 13.89 -13.52 6.88
C ASP A 33 14.36 -14.56 7.91
N TYR A 34 13.56 -15.61 8.13
CA TYR A 34 13.79 -16.66 9.12
C TYR A 34 15.12 -17.41 8.90
N ASP A 35 15.59 -17.47 7.66
CA ASP A 35 16.88 -18.05 7.25
C ASP A 35 18.06 -17.08 7.42
N LYS A 36 17.81 -15.88 7.97
CA LYS A 36 18.75 -14.76 8.12
C LYS A 36 19.31 -14.21 6.81
N GLN A 37 18.70 -14.52 5.66
CA GLN A 37 19.09 -13.91 4.40
C GLN A 37 18.50 -12.50 4.31
N PRO A 38 19.31 -11.49 3.96
CA PRO A 38 18.82 -10.15 3.72
C PRO A 38 17.96 -10.16 2.45
N TYR A 39 16.79 -9.56 2.50
CA TYR A 39 15.96 -9.32 1.33
C TYR A 39 15.32 -7.93 1.39
N HIS A 40 15.21 -7.32 0.21
CA HIS A 40 14.57 -6.04 0.01
C HIS A 40 13.06 -6.24 -0.13
N SER A 41 12.28 -5.49 0.64
CA SER A 41 10.81 -5.57 0.65
C SER A 41 10.20 -4.21 0.36
N THR A 42 9.54 -4.12 -0.79
CA THR A 42 8.80 -2.92 -1.22
C THR A 42 7.36 -3.29 -1.52
N PHE A 43 6.41 -2.69 -0.82
CA PHE A 43 4.98 -2.95 -1.04
C PHE A 43 4.05 -1.80 -0.62
N LEU A 44 2.85 -1.81 -1.22
CA LEU A 44 1.67 -1.09 -0.77
C LEU A 44 0.59 -2.11 -0.37
N ARG A 45 0.04 -1.98 0.84
CA ARG A 45 -1.05 -2.80 1.36
C ARG A 45 -2.24 -1.93 1.67
N VAL A 46 -3.42 -2.35 1.24
CA VAL A 46 -4.71 -1.82 1.72
C VAL A 46 -5.46 -2.98 2.37
N SER A 47 -6.04 -2.75 3.54
CA SER A 47 -6.78 -3.78 4.27
C SER A 47 -7.94 -3.20 5.05
N ASP A 48 -8.91 -4.03 5.37
CA ASP A 48 -9.96 -3.78 6.35
C ASP A 48 -9.98 -4.90 7.41
N CYS A 49 -11.09 -5.05 8.15
CA CYS A 49 -11.23 -6.07 9.18
C CYS A 49 -11.36 -7.51 8.66
N HIS A 50 -11.52 -7.72 7.35
CA HIS A 50 -11.75 -9.04 6.76
C HIS A 50 -10.75 -9.39 5.66
N VAL A 51 -10.32 -8.42 4.85
CA VAL A 51 -9.54 -8.65 3.63
C VAL A 51 -8.34 -7.72 3.53
N SER A 52 -7.34 -8.17 2.78
CA SER A 52 -6.19 -7.35 2.41
C SER A 52 -5.78 -7.57 0.97
N VAL A 53 -5.38 -6.50 0.31
CA VAL A 53 -4.75 -6.53 -1.01
C VAL A 53 -3.33 -5.97 -0.89
N ASN A 54 -2.39 -6.62 -1.58
CA ASN A 54 -0.98 -6.24 -1.58
C ASN A 54 -0.51 -6.01 -3.01
N LEU A 55 -0.04 -4.81 -3.28
CA LEU A 55 0.80 -4.52 -4.43
C LEU A 55 2.26 -4.64 -3.99
N HIS A 56 2.92 -5.72 -4.36
CA HIS A 56 4.34 -5.93 -4.09
C HIS A 56 5.16 -5.63 -5.35
N LYS A 57 6.40 -5.16 -5.18
CA LYS A 57 7.36 -5.11 -6.29
C LYS A 57 7.84 -6.53 -6.55
N ALA A 58 7.49 -7.11 -7.69
CA ALA A 58 7.95 -8.45 -8.05
C ALA A 58 9.46 -8.44 -8.31
N SER A 59 10.12 -9.58 -8.19
CA SER A 59 11.57 -9.69 -8.42
C SER A 59 11.99 -9.33 -9.84
N TYR A 60 11.07 -9.40 -10.80
CA TYR A 60 11.27 -9.03 -12.20
C TYR A 60 10.80 -7.59 -12.53
N ASP A 61 10.26 -6.85 -11.57
CA ASP A 61 9.89 -5.45 -11.77
C ASP A 61 11.11 -4.55 -11.52
N THR A 62 11.33 -3.60 -12.44
CA THR A 62 12.15 -2.42 -12.16
C THR A 62 11.43 -1.50 -11.17
N GLU A 63 12.20 -0.60 -10.52
CA GLU A 63 11.61 0.42 -9.65
C GLU A 63 10.65 1.36 -10.41
N LEU A 64 11.00 1.72 -11.65
CA LEU A 64 10.15 2.58 -12.50
C LEU A 64 8.82 1.89 -12.84
N GLU A 65 8.84 0.60 -13.19
CA GLU A 65 7.60 -0.15 -13.44
C GLU A 65 6.72 -0.24 -12.20
N PHE A 66 7.32 -0.41 -11.02
CA PHE A 66 6.56 -0.43 -9.77
C PHE A 66 5.96 0.94 -9.45
N ILE A 67 6.72 2.02 -9.65
CA ILE A 67 6.23 3.40 -9.55
C ILE A 67 5.07 3.63 -10.51
N ASP A 68 5.17 3.16 -11.75
CA ASP A 68 4.11 3.32 -12.75
C ASP A 68 2.85 2.53 -12.38
N LYS A 69 2.98 1.34 -11.80
CA LYS A 69 1.83 0.59 -11.23
C LYS A 69 1.13 1.42 -10.15
N MET A 70 1.87 2.01 -9.22
CA MET A 70 1.30 2.87 -8.18
C MET A 70 0.63 4.12 -8.75
N LYS A 71 1.22 4.76 -9.76
CA LYS A 71 0.61 5.91 -10.45
C LYS A 71 -0.68 5.54 -11.18
N ARG A 72 -0.74 4.37 -11.83
CA ARG A 72 -1.97 3.86 -12.47
C ARG A 72 -3.07 3.61 -11.45
N ILE A 73 -2.75 3.01 -10.30
CA ILE A 73 -3.71 2.83 -9.20
C ILE A 73 -4.23 4.19 -8.72
N ARG A 74 -3.34 5.17 -8.52
CA ARG A 74 -3.75 6.54 -8.14
C ARG A 74 -4.72 7.13 -9.18
N GLY A 75 -4.43 7.01 -10.47
CA GLY A 75 -5.34 7.48 -11.52
C GLY A 75 -6.72 6.83 -11.47
N VAL A 76 -6.78 5.50 -11.29
CA VAL A 76 -8.05 4.78 -11.13
C VAL A 76 -8.81 5.23 -9.88
N LEU A 77 -8.11 5.45 -8.76
CA LEU A 77 -8.72 5.97 -7.54
C LEU A 77 -9.29 7.37 -7.74
N ASP A 78 -8.52 8.28 -8.35
CA ASP A 78 -8.96 9.65 -8.63
C ASP A 78 -10.19 9.65 -9.55
N GLU A 79 -10.20 8.84 -10.61
CA GLU A 79 -11.34 8.66 -11.52
C GLU A 79 -12.58 8.14 -10.78
N PHE A 80 -12.41 7.14 -9.91
CA PHE A 80 -13.52 6.56 -9.17
C PHE A 80 -14.09 7.54 -8.12
N ILE A 81 -13.23 8.29 -7.43
CA ILE A 81 -13.66 9.35 -6.51
C ILE A 81 -14.49 10.39 -7.26
N ASN A 82 -13.97 10.92 -8.39
CA ASN A 82 -14.69 11.91 -9.19
C ASN A 82 -16.07 11.41 -9.63
N HIS A 83 -16.17 10.16 -10.06
CA HIS A 83 -17.45 9.53 -10.43
C HIS A 83 -18.42 9.39 -9.25
N LEU A 84 -17.93 9.13 -8.04
CA LEU A 84 -18.79 9.09 -6.85
C LEU A 84 -19.24 10.50 -6.46
N GLU A 85 -18.33 11.47 -6.42
CA GLU A 85 -18.61 12.86 -6.06
C GLU A 85 -19.59 13.52 -7.03
N SER A 86 -19.50 13.23 -8.33
CA SER A 86 -20.44 13.79 -9.31
C SER A 86 -21.89 13.41 -9.02
N LYS A 87 -22.15 12.27 -8.35
CA LYS A 87 -23.51 11.84 -7.97
C LYS A 87 -24.08 12.61 -6.78
N TYR A 88 -23.25 13.32 -6.02
CA TYR A 88 -23.67 14.11 -4.86
C TYR A 88 -23.78 15.61 -5.18
N ASN A 89 -23.40 16.01 -6.40
CA ASN A 89 -23.51 17.38 -6.91
C ASN A 89 -24.75 17.59 -7.81
N ASP A 90 -25.64 16.60 -7.88
CA ASP A 90 -26.97 16.64 -8.51
C ASP A 90 -28.07 16.74 -7.42
#